data_AF-A0A971AWU6-F1
#
_entry.id   AF-A0A971AWU6-F1
#
_cell.length_a   1.000
_cell.length_b   1.000
_cell.length_c   1.000
_cell.angle_alpha   90.00
_cell.angle_beta   90.00
_cell.angle_gamma   90.00
#
_symmetry.space_group_name_H-M   'P 1'
#
loop_
_entity.id
_entity.type
_entity.pdbx_description
1 polymer ?
#
loop_
_entity_poly.entity_id
_entity_poly.type
_entity_poly.pdbx_seq_one_letter_code
_entity_poly.pdbx_strand_id
1 'polypeptide(L)'
;SELQPDPEHRDLGGRMLVTPRCKYCAFSEGARPELLFDLAADPGETHNLATDPDHATALLEHRRLLREWMSAHGDPLALPTLQQG
;
A
#
# COMPACT_ATOMS: atom_id res chain seq x y z
N SER A 1 -12.76 21.48 6.28
CA SER A 1 -12.94 21.10 4.86
C SER A 1 -12.70 19.61 4.81
N GLU A 2 -13.74 18.82 4.50
CA GLU A 2 -13.59 17.38 4.32
C GLU A 2 -13.16 17.09 2.88
N LEU A 3 -12.24 16.15 2.70
CA LEU A 3 -11.86 15.65 1.38
C LEU A 3 -13.05 14.85 0.84
N GLN A 4 -13.74 15.41 -0.16
CA GLN A 4 -14.76 14.66 -0.88
C GLN A 4 -14.07 13.69 -1.85
N PRO A 5 -14.61 12.47 -2.02
CA PRO A 5 -14.10 11.57 -3.05
C PRO A 5 -14.21 12.23 -4.42
N ASP A 6 -13.20 12.02 -5.25
CA ASP A 6 -13.24 12.49 -6.63
C ASP A 6 -14.44 11.82 -7.33
N PRO A 7 -15.43 12.60 -7.83
CA PRO A 7 -16.59 12.03 -8.48
C PRO A 7 -16.23 11.22 -9.73
N GLU A 8 -15.04 11.42 -10.32
CA GLU A 8 -14.53 10.66 -11.47
C GLU A 8 -13.87 9.33 -11.08
N HIS A 9 -13.41 9.18 -9.83
CA HIS A 9 -12.68 7.99 -9.34
C HIS A 9 -13.34 7.38 -8.10
N ARG A 10 -14.66 7.20 -8.16
CA ARG A 10 -15.45 6.67 -7.02
C ARG A 10 -15.07 5.26 -6.57
N ASP A 11 -14.47 4.50 -7.47
CA ASP A 11 -14.08 3.10 -7.23
C ASP A 11 -12.59 2.95 -6.81
N LEU A 12 -11.85 4.07 -6.73
CA LEU A 12 -10.48 4.06 -6.22
C LEU A 12 -10.48 3.68 -4.74
N GLY A 13 -10.02 2.46 -4.47
CA GLY A 13 -9.85 1.93 -3.12
C GLY A 13 -8.38 1.88 -2.73
N GLY A 14 -8.10 2.13 -1.46
CA GLY A 14 -6.78 1.97 -0.86
C GLY A 14 -6.83 1.10 0.39
N ARG A 15 -5.76 0.36 0.64
CA ARG A 15 -5.46 -0.23 1.95
C ARG A 15 -4.07 0.15 2.38
N MET A 16 -3.92 0.24 3.68
CA MET A 16 -2.69 0.62 4.31
C MET A 16 -2.42 -0.28 5.50
N LEU A 17 -1.17 -0.68 5.64
CA LEU A 17 -0.64 -1.40 6.79
C LEU A 17 0.55 -0.61 7.33
N VAL A 18 0.62 -0.47 8.65
CA VAL A 18 1.77 0.13 9.34
C VAL A 18 2.40 -0.92 10.24
N THR A 19 3.70 -1.10 10.10
CA THR A 19 4.56 -1.90 10.99
C THR A 19 5.45 -0.96 11.80
N PRO A 20 6.23 -1.43 12.79
CA PRO A 20 7.07 -0.55 13.60
C PRO A 20 8.06 0.31 12.81
N ARG A 21 8.47 -0.13 11.61
CA ARG A 21 9.46 0.57 10.79
C ARG A 21 8.93 1.10 9.47
N CYS A 22 7.90 0.48 8.89
CA CYS A 22 7.44 0.89 7.57
C CYS A 22 5.93 1.14 7.51
N LYS A 23 5.56 2.05 6.63
CA LYS A 23 4.19 2.22 6.16
C LYS A 23 4.09 1.71 4.73
N TYR A 24 3.11 0.86 4.46
CA TYR A 24 2.83 0.34 3.13
C TYR A 24 1.39 0.64 2.74
N CYS A 25 1.21 1.21 1.54
CA CYS A 25 -0.10 1.48 0.95
C CYS A 25 -0.21 0.77 -0.40
N ALA A 26 -1.37 0.21 -0.69
CA ALA A 26 -1.72 -0.38 -1.98
C ALA A 26 -3.07 0.16 -2.46
N PHE A 27 -3.15 0.47 -3.75
CA PHE A 27 -4.32 1.05 -4.40
C PHE A 27 -4.87 0.11 -5.48
N SER A 28 -6.19 0.16 -5.71
CA SER A 28 -6.86 -0.65 -6.72
C SER A 28 -6.47 -0.24 -8.16
N GLU A 29 -6.04 1.01 -8.34
CA GLU A 29 -5.76 1.63 -9.63
C GLU A 29 -4.54 2.55 -9.58
N GLY A 30 -4.09 3.00 -10.76
CA GLY A 30 -2.99 3.94 -10.93
C GLY A 30 -1.70 3.30 -11.47
N ALA A 31 -0.87 4.11 -12.13
CA ALA A 31 0.36 3.65 -12.78
C ALA A 31 1.44 3.18 -11.79
N ARG A 32 1.39 3.66 -10.54
CA ARG A 32 2.26 3.26 -9.42
C ARG A 32 1.38 3.00 -8.20
N PRO A 33 0.70 1.85 -8.14
CA PRO A 33 -0.36 1.59 -7.17
C PRO A 33 0.17 1.21 -5.78
N GLU A 34 1.46 1.45 -5.50
CA GLU A 34 2.10 1.10 -4.24
C GLU A 34 2.96 2.25 -3.71
N LEU A 35 2.88 2.43 -2.39
CA LEU A 35 3.78 3.29 -1.63
C LEU A 35 4.40 2.48 -0.49
N LEU A 36 5.71 2.62 -0.31
CA LEU A 36 6.44 2.08 0.85
C LEU A 36 7.32 3.18 1.42
N PHE A 37 7.21 3.44 2.72
CA PHE A 37 8.03 4.43 3.43
C PHE A 37 8.71 3.78 4.64
N ASP A 38 10.02 4.01 4.82
CA ASP A 38 10.72 3.72 6.08
C ASP A 38 10.48 4.90 7.03
N LEU A 39 9.67 4.69 8.06
CA LEU A 39 9.27 5.72 9.02
C LEU A 39 10.40 6.15 9.97
N ALA A 40 11.46 5.35 10.10
CA ALA A 40 12.62 5.71 10.90
C ALA A 40 13.59 6.61 10.12
N ALA A 41 13.79 6.32 8.83
CA ALA A 41 14.65 7.11 7.95
C ALA A 41 13.94 8.32 7.33
N ASP A 42 12.64 8.22 7.10
CA ASP A 42 11.80 9.24 6.45
C ASP A 42 10.46 9.39 7.19
N PRO A 43 10.45 10.03 8.39
CA PRO A 43 9.22 10.30 9.14
C PRO A 43 8.21 11.18 8.40
N GLY A 44 8.67 11.90 7.36
CA GLY A 44 7.84 12.76 6.53
C GLY A 44 7.15 12.05 5.37
N GLU A 45 7.42 10.75 5.15
CA GLU A 45 6.85 9.95 4.05
C GLU A 45 7.06 10.61 2.66
N THR A 46 8.24 11.18 2.44
CA THR A 46 8.60 11.94 1.24
C THR A 46 9.22 11.09 0.13
N HIS A 47 9.74 9.90 0.47
CA HIS A 47 10.45 9.02 -0.45
C HIS A 47 9.74 7.67 -0.59
N ASN A 48 9.07 7.46 -1.73
CA ASN A 48 8.46 6.16 -2.03
C ASN A 48 9.53 5.12 -2.43
N LEU A 49 9.66 4.07 -1.62
CA LEU A 49 10.61 2.96 -1.78
C LEU A 49 10.02 1.75 -2.52
N ALA A 50 8.76 1.81 -2.97
CA ALA A 50 8.08 0.66 -3.59
C ALA A 50 8.73 0.16 -4.90
N THR A 51 9.55 0.99 -5.56
CA THR A 51 10.30 0.61 -6.76
C THR A 51 11.81 0.52 -6.53
N ASP A 52 12.26 0.65 -5.28
CA ASP A 52 13.67 0.57 -4.92
C ASP A 52 14.09 -0.90 -4.73
N PRO A 53 15.04 -1.42 -5.52
CA PRO A 53 15.49 -2.80 -5.41
C PRO A 53 16.09 -3.14 -4.03
N ASP A 54 16.69 -2.18 -3.34
CA ASP A 54 17.27 -2.40 -2.01
C ASP A 54 16.19 -2.65 -0.94
N HIS A 55 14.94 -2.28 -1.24
CA HIS A 55 13.78 -2.44 -0.37
C HIS A 55 12.81 -3.53 -0.84
N ALA A 56 13.18 -4.34 -1.83
CA ALA A 56 12.32 -5.39 -2.41
C ALA A 56 11.87 -6.42 -1.36
N THR A 57 12.73 -6.82 -0.42
CA THR A 57 12.37 -7.74 0.65
C THR A 57 11.30 -7.15 1.58
N ALA A 58 11.47 -5.89 1.99
CA ALA A 58 10.49 -5.20 2.83
C ALA A 58 9.15 -5.06 2.10
N LEU A 59 9.18 -4.73 0.81
CA LEU A 59 7.96 -4.65 -0.01
C LEU A 59 7.21 -5.99 -0.07
N LEU A 60 7.91 -7.09 -0.34
CA LEU A 60 7.31 -8.43 -0.39
C LEU A 60 6.74 -8.85 0.96
N GLU A 61 7.42 -8.54 2.06
CA GLU A 61 6.92 -8.79 3.41
C GLU A 61 5.59 -8.06 3.66
N HIS A 62 5.52 -6.77 3.33
CA HIS A 62 4.32 -5.96 3.57
C HIS A 62 3.16 -6.35 2.65
N ARG A 63 3.44 -6.74 1.40
CA ARG A 63 2.44 -7.37 0.51
C ARG A 63 1.84 -8.62 1.13
N ARG A 64 2.69 -9.50 1.67
CA ARG A 64 2.24 -10.74 2.34
C ARG A 64 1.38 -10.42 3.56
N LEU A 65 1.85 -9.55 4.44
CA LEU A 65 1.12 -9.16 5.65
C LEU A 65 -0.25 -8.55 5.33
N LEU A 66 -0.32 -7.64 4.36
CA LEU A 66 -1.58 -7.03 3.96
C LEU A 66 -2.54 -8.05 3.36
N ARG A 67 -2.06 -8.94 2.48
CA ARG A 67 -2.87 -10.02 1.90
C ARG A 67 -3.43 -10.96 2.96
N GLU A 68 -2.61 -11.36 3.93
CA GLU A 68 -3.04 -12.20 5.05
C GLU A 68 -4.11 -11.51 5.89
N TRP A 69 -3.91 -10.22 6.21
CA TRP A 69 -4.90 -9.44 6.94
C TRP A 69 -6.22 -9.33 6.17
N MET A 70 -6.17 -8.98 4.88
CA MET A 70 -7.37 -8.85 4.04
C MET A 70 -8.13 -10.17 3.94
N SER A 71 -7.41 -11.29 3.72
CA SER A 71 -8.01 -12.62 3.66
C SER A 71 -8.67 -13.01 5.00
N ALA A 72 -8.01 -12.74 6.13
CA ALA A 72 -8.54 -13.07 7.45
C ALA A 72 -9.82 -12.30 7.81
N HIS A 73 -10.02 -11.11 7.23
CA HIS A 73 -11.16 -10.24 7.52
C HIS A 73 -12.21 -10.23 6.40
N GLY A 74 -12.03 -11.03 5.34
CA GLY A 74 -12.96 -11.07 4.20
C GLY A 74 -13.03 -9.73 3.46
N ASP A 75 -11.92 -8.99 3.40
CA ASP A 75 -11.86 -7.71 2.71
C ASP A 75 -12.04 -7.90 1.19
N PRO A 76 -13.07 -7.29 0.57
CA PRO A 76 -13.40 -7.55 -0.83
C PRO A 76 -12.55 -6.75 -1.83
N LEU A 77 -11.69 -5.84 -1.38
CA LEU A 77 -10.96 -4.97 -2.30
C LEU A 77 -9.95 -5.76 -3.14
N ALA A 78 -10.06 -5.66 -4.46
CA ALA A 78 -9.08 -6.23 -5.38
C ALA A 78 -7.89 -5.27 -5.53
N LEU A 79 -6.70 -5.73 -5.14
CA LEU A 79 -5.45 -4.98 -5.27
C LEU A 79 -4.53 -5.70 -6.28
N PRO A 80 -4.25 -5.10 -7.45
CA PRO A 80 -3.46 -5.75 -8.51
C PRO A 80 -2.10 -6.27 -8.03
N THR A 81 -1.49 -5.56 -7.09
CA THR A 81 -0.15 -5.86 -6.58
C THR A 81 -0.09 -7.02 -5.60
N LEU A 82 -1.24 -7.47 -5.09
CA LEU A 82 -1.34 -8.64 -4.21
C LEU A 82 -1.79 -9.91 -4.94
N GLN A 83 -2.19 -9.79 -6.21
CA GLN A 83 -2.68 -10.89 -7.05
C GLN A 83 -1.56 -11.67 -7.75
N GLN A 84 -0.33 -11.18 -7.72
CA GLN A 84 0.85 -11.83 -8.31
C GLN A 84 1.59 -12.57 -7.20
N GLY A 85 1.50 -13.90 -7.21
CA GLY A 85 2.32 -14.82 -6.42
C GLY A 85 3.29 -15.55 -7.32
#